data_AF-A0A6S7BSL5-F1
#
_entry.id   AF-A0A6S7BSL5-F1
#
_cell.length_a   1.000
_cell.length_b   1.000
_cell.length_c   1.000
_cell.angle_alpha   90.00
_cell.angle_beta   90.00
_cell.angle_gamma   90.00
#
_symmetry.space_group_name_H-M   'P 1'
#
loop_
_entity.id
_entity.type
_entity.pdbx_description
1 polymer ?
#
loop_
_entity_poly.entity_id
_entity_poly.type
_entity_poly.pdbx_seq_one_letter_code
_entity_poly.pdbx_strand_id
1 'polypeptide(L)'
;MQVYGADKVWKQMNRERIAVARCTVERLMKQLGLRGVMRGKRVRTTVPDALAPRPLDRVNRQFQAARPNQLWVSDFTYGTPSQRSPPVWG
;
A
#
# COMPACT_ATOMS: atom_id res chain seq x y z
N MET A 1 10.81 17.60 17.39
CA MET A 1 11.92 16.64 17.27
C MET A 1 11.42 15.44 16.45
N GLN A 2 11.97 15.19 15.25
CA GLN A 2 11.58 14.02 14.44
C GLN A 2 12.39 12.81 14.92
N VAL A 3 11.73 11.84 15.55
CA VAL A 3 12.36 10.61 16.03
C VAL A 3 12.18 9.47 15.03
N TYR A 4 13.15 8.56 15.03
CA TYR A 4 13.01 7.27 14.37
C TYR A 4 11.82 6.49 14.96
N GLY A 5 11.07 5.78 14.10
CA GLY A 5 10.04 4.85 14.58
C GLY A 5 10.65 3.64 15.29
N ALA A 6 9.83 2.92 16.05
CA ALA A 6 10.28 1.82 16.91
C ALA A 6 11.14 0.78 16.18
N ASP A 7 10.80 0.42 14.94
CA ASP A 7 11.59 -0.53 14.14
C ASP A 7 13.01 -0.01 13.83
N LYS A 8 13.15 1.29 13.55
CA LYS A 8 14.46 1.91 13.27
C LYS A 8 15.29 2.07 14.54
N VAL A 9 14.66 2.40 15.67
CA VAL A 9 15.33 2.47 16.97
C VAL A 9 15.80 1.08 17.40
N TRP A 10 14.95 0.07 17.27
CA TRP A 10 15.30 -1.32 17.57
C TRP A 10 16.48 -1.82 16.71
N LYS A 11 16.46 -1.55 15.39
CA LYS A 11 17.60 -1.85 14.50
C LYS A 11 18.88 -1.12 14.91
N GLN A 12 18.78 0.13 15.37
CA GLN A 12 19.93 0.87 15.88
C GLN A 12 20.51 0.20 17.13
N MET A 13 19.67 -0.14 18.11
CA MET A 13 20.10 -0.84 19.33
C MET A 13 20.79 -2.17 19.03
N ASN A 14 20.26 -2.95 18.08
CA ASN A 14 20.90 -4.18 17.64
C ASN A 14 22.27 -3.95 16.98
N ARG A 15 22.44 -2.86 16.21
CA ARG A 15 23.73 -2.47 15.63
C ARG A 15 24.75 -2.07 16.69
N GLU A 16 24.28 -1.45 17.77
CA GLU A 16 25.07 -1.10 18.95
C GLU A 16 25.28 -2.27 19.92
N ARG A 17 24.83 -3.48 19.54
CA ARG A 17 24.88 -4.72 20.35
C ARG A 17 24.09 -4.67 21.66
N ILE A 18 23.10 -3.78 21.75
CA ILE A 18 22.17 -3.72 22.87
C ILE A 18 20.98 -4.62 22.52
N ALA A 19 20.92 -5.79 23.15
CA ALA A 19 19.86 -6.76 22.91
C ALA A 19 18.55 -6.31 23.59
N VAL A 20 17.62 -5.78 22.81
CA VAL A 20 16.30 -5.34 23.29
C VAL A 20 15.22 -5.93 22.40
N ALA A 21 14.14 -6.42 23.00
CA ALA A 21 12.96 -6.83 22.26
C ALA A 21 12.26 -5.61 21.63
N ARG A 22 11.78 -5.74 20.39
CA ARG A 22 11.07 -4.66 19.69
C ARG A 22 9.89 -4.11 20.50
N CYS A 23 9.14 -4.98 21.18
CA CYS A 23 8.01 -4.59 22.02
C CYS A 23 8.41 -3.67 23.20
N THR A 24 9.63 -3.82 23.73
CA THR A 24 10.17 -2.95 24.77
C THR A 24 10.40 -1.53 24.23
N VAL A 25 10.96 -1.42 23.03
CA VAL A 25 11.15 -0.12 22.36
C VAL A 25 9.81 0.55 22.10
N GLU A 26 8.83 -0.20 21.58
CA GLU A 26 7.47 0.31 21.33
C GLU A 26 6.79 0.79 22.63
N ARG A 27 6.91 0.03 23.71
CA ARG A 27 6.36 0.39 25.03
C ARG A 27 6.99 1.66 25.58
N LEU A 28 8.32 1.76 25.53
CA LEU A 28 9.05 2.94 26.02
C LEU A 28 8.73 4.19 25.18
N MET A 29 8.69 4.06 23.85
CA MET A 29 8.28 5.16 22.98
C MET A 29 6.86 5.62 23.27
N LYS A 30 5.92 4.68 23.55
CA LYS A 30 4.55 5.02 23.93
C LYS A 30 4.49 5.76 25.28
N GLN A 31 5.24 5.31 26.28
CA GLN A 31 5.32 5.98 27.59
C GLN A 31 5.89 7.40 27.49
N LEU A 32 6.87 7.60 26.60
CA LEU A 32 7.50 8.90 26.36
C LEU A 32 6.75 9.78 25.35
N GLY A 33 5.61 9.33 24.81
CA GLY A 33 4.86 10.06 23.79
C GLY A 33 5.58 10.22 22.44
N LEU A 34 6.66 9.46 22.21
CA LEU A 34 7.48 9.53 21.01
C LEU A 34 6.80 8.78 19.87
N ARG A 35 6.60 9.45 18.74
CA ARG A 35 6.06 8.85 17.51
C ARG A 35 7.05 8.96 16.38
N GLY A 36 7.33 7.83 15.74
CA GLY A 36 8.18 7.78 14.57
C GLY A 36 7.57 8.57 13.41
N VAL A 37 8.37 9.40 12.75
CA VAL A 37 7.93 10.07 11.52
C VAL A 37 8.03 9.10 10.35
N MET A 38 6.91 8.85 9.68
CA MET A 38 6.91 8.17 8.39
C MET A 38 7.23 9.18 7.28
N ARG A 39 8.38 9.03 6.63
CA ARG A 39 8.68 9.73 5.38
C ARG A 39 8.07 8.94 4.22
N GLY A 40 6.97 9.47 3.69
CA GLY A 40 6.35 9.02 2.45
C GLY A 40 5.18 9.94 2.13
N LYS A 41 5.32 10.81 1.12
CA LYS A 41 4.13 11.43 0.52
C LYS A 41 3.31 10.29 -0.08
N ARG A 42 2.01 10.21 0.22
CA ARG A 42 1.09 9.38 -0.55
C ARG A 42 1.08 9.98 -1.97
N VAL A 43 1.89 9.42 -2.87
CA VAL A 43 1.96 9.88 -4.25
C VAL A 43 0.62 9.55 -4.88
N ARG A 44 -0.24 10.56 -5.02
CA ARG A 44 -1.49 10.45 -5.75
C ARG A 44 -1.15 10.71 -7.22
N THR A 45 -0.82 9.64 -7.94
CA THR A 45 -0.33 9.70 -9.34
C THR A 45 -1.41 10.20 -10.32
N THR A 46 -2.69 10.17 -9.94
CA THR A 46 -3.77 10.53 -10.85
C THR A 46 -4.83 11.35 -10.13
N VAL A 47 -4.99 12.60 -10.58
CA VAL A 47 -6.18 13.42 -10.29
C VAL A 47 -7.13 13.21 -11.47
N PRO A 48 -8.32 12.63 -11.26
CA PRO A 48 -9.26 12.45 -12.35
C PRO A 48 -9.70 13.82 -12.87
N ASP A 49 -9.43 14.09 -14.14
CA ASP A 49 -9.98 15.24 -14.84
C ASP A 49 -11.38 14.90 -15.35
N ALA A 50 -12.38 15.61 -14.84
CA ALA A 50 -13.78 15.41 -15.21
C ALA A 50 -14.08 15.87 -16.64
N LEU A 51 -13.26 16.77 -17.19
CA LEU A 51 -13.42 17.38 -18.52
C LEU A 51 -12.59 16.67 -19.59
N ALA A 52 -11.74 15.71 -19.21
CA ALA A 52 -10.98 14.93 -20.17
C ALA A 52 -11.92 14.17 -21.13
N PRO A 53 -11.66 14.20 -22.45
CA PRO A 53 -12.45 13.47 -23.41
C PRO A 53 -12.42 11.99 -23.08
N ARG A 54 -13.59 11.45 -22.71
CA ARG A 54 -13.76 10.02 -22.45
C ARG A 54 -13.91 9.29 -23.77
N PRO A 55 -13.32 8.09 -23.92
CA PRO A 55 -13.63 7.24 -25.05
C PRO A 55 -15.14 7.03 -25.15
N LEU A 56 -15.68 7.12 -26.36
CA LEU A 56 -17.08 6.84 -26.63
C LEU A 56 -17.40 5.40 -26.19
N ASP A 57 -18.38 5.25 -25.31
CA ASP A 57 -18.93 3.95 -24.95
C ASP A 57 -19.71 3.39 -26.16
N ARG A 58 -19.07 2.50 -26.91
CA ARG A 58 -19.63 1.95 -28.15
C ARG A 58 -20.82 1.02 -27.91
N VAL A 59 -21.03 0.58 -26.66
CA VAL A 59 -22.07 -0.40 -26.32
C VAL A 59 -23.07 0.13 -25.30
N ASN A 60 -22.93 1.37 -24.86
CA ASN A 60 -23.82 2.02 -23.89
C ASN A 60 -24.08 1.14 -22.66
N ARG A 61 -23.03 0.48 -22.15
CA ARG A 61 -23.09 -0.50 -21.04
C ARG A 61 -24.03 -1.70 -21.26
N GLN A 62 -24.37 -2.02 -22.50
CA GLN A 62 -25.13 -3.22 -22.85
C GLN A 62 -24.16 -4.38 -23.08
N PHE A 63 -23.99 -5.25 -22.08
CA PHE A 63 -23.07 -6.39 -22.15
C PHE A 63 -23.70 -7.68 -22.69
N GLN A 64 -24.78 -7.56 -23.45
CA GLN A 64 -25.47 -8.69 -24.07
C GLN A 64 -24.99 -8.88 -25.51
N ALA A 65 -24.67 -10.13 -25.88
CA ALA A 65 -24.22 -10.50 -27.21
C ALA A 65 -25.12 -11.60 -27.77
N ALA A 66 -25.52 -11.48 -29.04
CA ALA A 66 -26.36 -12.48 -29.71
C ALA A 66 -25.53 -13.65 -30.26
N ARG A 67 -24.22 -13.45 -30.47
CA ARG A 67 -23.28 -14.45 -30.99
C ARG A 67 -21.93 -14.37 -30.27
N PRO A 68 -21.16 -15.48 -30.20
CA PRO A 68 -19.78 -15.45 -29.73
C PRO A 68 -18.92 -14.42 -30.48
N ASN A 69 -17.89 -13.88 -29.83
CA ASN A 69 -16.95 -12.88 -30.39
C ASN A 69 -17.55 -11.54 -30.83
N GLN A 70 -18.84 -11.27 -30.55
CA GLN A 70 -19.49 -10.00 -30.86
C GLN A 70 -19.15 -8.88 -29.86
N LEU A 71 -18.84 -9.25 -28.61
CA LEU A 71 -18.50 -8.31 -27.53
C LEU A 71 -17.40 -8.89 -26.65
N TRP A 72 -16.42 -8.04 -26.30
CA TRP A 72 -15.34 -8.35 -25.38
C TRP A 72 -15.41 -7.37 -24.21
N VAL A 73 -15.43 -7.89 -22.99
CA VAL A 73 -15.48 -7.10 -21.74
C VAL A 73 -14.27 -7.50 -20.91
N SER A 74 -13.54 -6.51 -20.38
CA SER A 74 -12.53 -6.74 -19.35
C SER A 74 -12.74 -5.78 -18.18
N ASP A 75 -12.46 -6.26 -16.98
CA ASP A 75 -12.38 -5.45 -15.78
C ASP A 75 -10.96 -5.49 -15.20
N PHE A 76 -10.59 -4.43 -14.48
CA PHE A 76 -9.37 -4.40 -13.69
C PHE A 76 -9.75 -4.17 -12.24
N THR A 77 -9.52 -5.19 -11.41
CA THR A 77 -9.66 -5.07 -9.96
C THR A 77 -8.32 -4.71 -9.34
N TYR A 78 -8.25 -3.55 -8.67
CA TYR A 78 -7.08 -3.15 -7.92
C TYR A 78 -7.01 -3.95 -6.61
N GLY A 79 -6.13 -4.95 -6.57
CA GLY A 79 -5.79 -5.64 -5.34
C GLY A 79 -5.00 -4.73 -4.40
N THR A 80 -5.30 -4.77 -3.10
CA THR A 80 -4.38 -4.26 -2.10
C THR A 80 -3.19 -5.21 -2.01
N PRO A 81 -1.94 -4.73 -2.01
CA PRO A 81 -0.82 -5.60 -1.68
C PRO A 81 -1.00 -6.01 -0.21
N SER A 82 -1.53 -7.21 0.02
CA SER A 82 -1.42 -7.85 1.31
C SER A 82 0.08 -8.05 1.58
N GLN A 83 0.50 -7.78 2.82
CA GLN A 83 1.90 -7.91 3.19
C GLN A 83 2.41 -9.30 2.78
N ARG A 84 3.57 -9.31 2.11
CA ARG A 84 4.31 -10.49 1.62
C ARG A 84 4.11 -11.70 2.54
N SER A 85 3.38 -12.70 2.07
CA SER A 85 3.61 -14.05 2.56
C SER A 85 4.92 -14.54 1.94
N PRO A 86 5.84 -15.15 2.70
CA PRO A 86 7.08 -15.67 2.13
C PRO A 86 6.75 -16.82 1.15
N PRO A 87 7.54 -16.99 0.07
CA PRO A 87 7.32 -18.11 -0.85
C PRO A 87 7.61 -19.43 -0.13
N VAL A 88 6.66 -20.36 -0.18
CA VAL A 88 6.85 -21.76 0.20
C VAL A 88 7.36 -22.47 -1.04
N TRP A 89 8.64 -22.87 -1.04
CA TRP A 89 9.16 -23.79 -2.03
C TRP A 89 8.91 -25.21 -1.50
N GLY A 90 8.12 -25.98 -2.24
CA GLY A 90 7.99 -27.43 -2.09
C GLY A 90 8.86 -28.14 -3.12
#